data_AF-A8S0L1-F1
#
_entry.id   AF-A8S0L1-F1
#
_cell.length_a   1.000
_cell.length_b   1.000
_cell.length_c   1.000
_cell.angle_alpha   90.00
_cell.angle_beta   90.00
_cell.angle_gamma   90.00
#
_symmetry.space_group_name_H-M   'P 1'
#
loop_
_entity.id
_entity.type
_entity.pdbx_description
1 polymer ?
#
loop_
_entity_poly.entity_id
_entity_poly.type
_entity_poly.pdbx_seq_one_letter_code
_entity_poly.pdbx_strand_id
1 'polypeptide(L)' 'MKVAEYKIGNGTVEIYDDNIAKTAEEREKILDRVGKIYSAYFSDKEKEQTA' A
#
# COMPACT_ATOMS: atom_id res chain seq x y z
N MET A 1 0.25 8.05 15.91
CA MET A 1 -1.03 8.07 16.71
C MET A 1 -2.18 7.55 15.84
N LYS A 2 -3.16 6.77 16.34
CA LYS A 2 -4.34 6.37 15.54
C LYS A 2 -5.20 7.59 15.23
N VAL A 3 -5.55 7.79 13.96
CA VAL A 3 -6.28 8.99 13.48
C VAL A 3 -7.61 8.67 12.82
N ALA A 4 -7.79 7.45 12.32
CA ALA A 4 -9.09 7.01 11.81
C ALA A 4 -9.26 5.49 11.93
N GLU A 5 -10.51 5.04 11.93
CA GLU A 5 -10.90 3.64 11.84
C GLU A 5 -12.06 3.53 10.86
N TYR A 6 -11.98 2.58 9.93
CA TYR A 6 -13.05 2.27 8.99
C TYR A 6 -13.42 0.80 9.11
N LYS A 7 -14.72 0.51 9.23
CA LYS A 7 -15.24 -0.86 9.09
C LYS A 7 -15.56 -1.14 7.64
N ILE A 8 -14.91 -2.15 7.07
CA ILE A 8 -15.12 -2.60 5.69
C ILE A 8 -15.50 -4.08 5.73
N GLY A 9 -16.78 -4.37 5.53
CA GLY A 9 -17.34 -5.71 5.72
C GLY A 9 -17.14 -6.19 7.17
N ASN A 10 -16.55 -7.38 7.33
CA ASN A 10 -16.17 -7.93 8.64
C ASN A 10 -14.76 -7.49 9.09
N GLY A 11 -14.06 -6.69 8.28
CA GLY A 11 -12.71 -6.19 8.57
C GLY A 11 -12.72 -4.79 9.18
N THR A 12 -11.68 -4.49 9.95
CA THR A 12 -11.40 -3.14 10.47
C THR A 12 -10.09 -2.64 9.89
N VAL A 13 -10.12 -1.45 9.29
CA VAL A 13 -8.95 -0.75 8.78
C VAL A 13 -8.65 0.41 9.72
N GLU A 14 -7.48 0.36 10.36
CA GLU A 14 -7.01 1.42 11.25
C GLU A 14 -5.96 2.28 10.52
N ILE A 15 -6.15 3.60 10.56
CA ILE A 15 -5.21 4.57 10.00
C ILE A 15 -4.45 5.23 11.15
N TYR A 16 -3.13 5.27 11.01
CA TYR A 16 -2.23 5.93 11.95
C TYR A 16 -1.61 7.15 11.26
N ASP A 17 -1.39 8.23 12.02
CA ASP A 17 -0.81 9.50 11.56
C ASP A 17 0.51 9.31 10.82
N ASP A 18 1.32 8.34 11.28
CA ASP A 18 2.62 8.01 10.70
C ASP A 18 2.51 7.35 9.31
N ASN A 19 1.28 6.93 8.93
CA ASN A 19 0.95 6.33 7.63
C ASN A 19 0.22 7.31 6.70
N ILE A 20 0.07 8.58 7.08
CA ILE A 20 -0.54 9.61 6.23
C ILE A 20 0.57 10.46 5.63
N ALA A 21 0.61 10.52 4.29
CA ALA A 21 1.48 11.46 3.59
C ALA A 21 1.06 12.91 3.92
N LYS A 22 1.94 13.70 4.53
CA LYS A 22 1.66 15.09 4.91
C LYS A 22 2.07 16.06 3.81
N THR A 23 2.92 15.62 2.89
CA THR A 23 3.42 16.39 1.75
C THR A 23 3.25 15.64 0.42
N ALA A 24 3.27 16.39 -0.69
CA ALA A 24 3.27 15.82 -2.04
C ALA A 24 4.50 14.93 -2.30
N GLU A 25 5.67 15.33 -1.78
CA GLU A 25 6.91 14.56 -1.92
C GLU A 25 6.84 13.21 -1.17
N GLU A 26 6.32 13.19 0.06
CA GLU A 26 6.09 11.94 0.79
C GLU A 26 5.08 11.05 0.07
N ARG A 27 4.04 11.64 -0.51
CA ARG A 27 3.04 10.91 -1.30
C ARG A 27 3.67 10.26 -2.53
N GLU A 28 4.53 10.96 -3.26
CA GLU A 28 5.24 10.40 -4.42
C GLU A 28 6.16 9.25 -4.01
N LYS A 29 6.92 9.38 -2.91
CA LYS A 29 7.77 8.30 -2.39
C LYS A 29 6.98 7.05 -2.03
N ILE A 30 5.81 7.22 -1.40
CA ILE A 30 4.92 6.09 -1.07
C ILE A 30 4.39 5.44 -2.34
N LEU A 31 3.92 6.22 -3.32
CA LEU A 31 3.37 5.69 -4.57
C LEU A 31 4.43 4.97 -5.41
N ASP A 32 5.66 5.50 -5.49
CA ASP A 32 6.79 4.84 -6.16
C ASP A 32 7.10 3.49 -5.50
N ARG A 33 7.18 3.45 -4.16
CA ARG A 33 7.41 2.21 -3.42
C ARG A 33 6.29 1.19 -3.63
N VAL A 34 5.03 1.61 -3.57
CA VAL A 34 3.87 0.75 -3.81
C VAL A 34 3.89 0.21 -5.25
N GLY A 35 4.17 1.08 -6.23
CA GLY A 35 4.31 0.67 -7.64
C GLY A 35 5.36 -0.43 -7.83
N LYS A 36 6.55 -0.25 -7.23
CA LYS A 36 7.63 -1.26 -7.29
C LYS A 36 7.22 -2.60 -6.66
N ILE A 37 6.54 -2.59 -5.51
CA ILE A 37 6.06 -3.81 -4.85
C ILE A 37 5.06 -4.55 -5.73
N TYR A 38 4.09 -3.84 -6.31
CA TYR A 38 3.11 -4.46 -7.19
C TYR A 38 3.75 -4.98 -8.48
N SER A 39 4.63 -4.20 -9.13
CA SER A 39 5.35 -4.67 -10.31
C SER A 39 6.15 -5.94 -10.02
N ALA A 40 6.87 -6.01 -8.91
CA ALA A 40 7.61 -7.21 -8.51
C ALA A 40 6.67 -8.40 -8.29
N TYR A 41 5.57 -8.20 -7.55
CA TYR A 41 4.58 -9.25 -7.28
C TYR A 41 3.94 -9.81 -8.55
N PHE A 42 3.59 -8.95 -9.52
CA PHE A 42 3.03 -9.39 -10.79
C PHE A 42 4.07 -10.08 -11.67
N SER A 43 5.30 -9.55 -11.76
CA SER A 43 6.36 -10.20 -12.53
C SER A 43 6.74 -11.58 -11.99
N ASP A 44 6.69 -11.78 -10.67
CA ASP A 44 6.97 -13.09 -10.08
C ASP A 44 5.81 -14.07 -10.29
N LYS A 45 4.56 -13.59 -10.24
CA LYS A 45 3.38 -14.40 -10.61
C LYS A 45 3.35 -14.82 -12.07
N GLU A 46 3.80 -13.95 -12.98
CA GLU A 46 3.92 -14.30 -14.41
C GLU A 46 4.94 -15.42 -14.63
N LYS A 47 6.04 -15.44 -13.87
CA LYS A 47 7.04 -16.52 -13.93
C LYS A 47 6.52 -17.84 -13.39
N GLU A 48 5.72 -17.83 -12.32
CA GLU A 48 5.10 -19.06 -11.78
C GLU A 48 4.04 -19.66 -12.71
N GLN A 49 3.34 -18.84 -13.52
CA GLN A 49 2.35 -19.34 -14.48
C GLN A 49 2.93 -19.86 -15.80
N THR A 50 4.20 -19.55 -16.09
CA THR A 50 4.88 -19.95 -17.34
C THR A 50 5.92 -21.08 -17.15
N ALA A 51 6.07 -21.59 -15.94
CA ALA A 51 6.90 -22.76 -15.58
C ALA A 51 6.06 -24.04 -15.52
#